data_AF-A0A839BK37-F1
#
_entry.id   AF-A0A839BK37-F1
#
_cell.length_a   1.000
_cell.length_b   1.000
_cell.length_c   1.000
_cell.angle_alpha   90.00
_cell.angle_beta   90.00
_cell.angle_gamma   90.00
#
_symmetry.space_group_name_H-M   'P 1'
#
loop_
_entity.id
_entity.type
_entity.pdbx_description
1 polymer ?
#
loop_
_entity_poly.entity_id
_entity_poly.type
_entity_poly.pdbx_seq_one_letter_code
_entity_poly.pdbx_strand_id
1 'polypeptide(L)'
;MSAYDIFLKHFQSSNLKRIYKEVVLLSAATGIDNMSHEVFWRFHDHEIETIRRKCLAGTYRFNKYKLKLISKGKGKAPREISIPTIRDRIALRAICDFLQEVYAFDLNFELPQNMVVKVNNIILSKQYNYFMKFDVANFYPSIRHNKLISRLRAKIRDENILSLIGKAISSPTVSKPNASDKANECGVPQGLSISNILAAIYLMNIDKHFASREDVSYFRYVDDLMILCRSDKAEALIESVLVKFRRLGLKIYDPIKNPEKSSMGLLTESKFGYLGYYFSEGGKVSARDGSVDNLRQSLLSIFTGFKHSSIKSQEFLTWRINLRITGCVFQSKSKGWLYFFSEINDITLLHSLGKVRISGEILLG
;
A
#
# COMPACT_ATOMS: atom_id res chain seq x y z
N MET A 1 18.84 -18.21 -13.05
CA MET A 1 17.66 -18.15 -13.92
C MET A 1 17.59 -16.75 -14.52
N SER A 2 17.47 -16.59 -15.84
CA SER A 2 17.40 -15.25 -16.45
C SER A 2 16.05 -14.59 -16.13
N ALA A 3 15.96 -13.26 -16.26
CA ALA A 3 14.68 -12.57 -16.12
C ALA A 3 13.63 -13.09 -17.11
N TYR A 4 14.04 -13.48 -18.32
CA TYR A 4 13.14 -14.05 -19.30
C TYR A 4 12.59 -15.42 -18.86
N ASP A 5 13.43 -16.29 -18.30
CA ASP A 5 12.99 -17.60 -17.78
C ASP A 5 12.00 -17.45 -16.62
N ILE A 6 12.26 -16.48 -15.71
CA ILE A 6 11.34 -16.17 -14.61
C ILE A 6 10.01 -15.65 -15.17
N PHE A 7 10.04 -14.82 -16.21
CA PHE A 7 8.83 -14.35 -16.89
C PHE A 7 8.04 -15.51 -17.52
N LEU A 8 8.69 -16.43 -18.23
CA LEU A 8 8.04 -17.63 -18.79
C LEU A 8 7.35 -18.46 -17.71
N LYS A 9 8.04 -18.70 -16.57
CA LYS A 9 7.50 -19.41 -15.42
C LYS A 9 6.22 -18.76 -14.89
N HIS A 10 6.21 -17.43 -14.70
CA HIS A 10 5.03 -16.72 -14.17
C HIS A 10 3.87 -16.65 -15.15
N PHE A 11 4.13 -16.76 -16.46
CA PHE A 11 3.10 -16.77 -17.50
C PHE A 11 2.67 -18.18 -17.95
N GLN A 12 3.06 -19.24 -17.24
CA GLN A 12 2.51 -20.58 -17.47
C GLN A 12 0.99 -20.60 -17.21
N SER A 13 0.24 -21.34 -18.04
CA SER A 13 -1.23 -21.41 -17.94
C SER A 13 -1.69 -21.90 -16.55
N SER A 14 -0.96 -22.83 -15.94
CA SER A 14 -1.21 -23.30 -14.56
C SER A 14 -1.12 -22.17 -13.54
N ASN A 15 -0.07 -21.33 -13.61
CA ASN A 15 0.12 -20.20 -12.71
C ASN A 15 -0.94 -19.11 -12.93
N LEU A 16 -1.30 -18.80 -14.17
CA LEU A 16 -2.34 -17.82 -14.47
C LEU A 16 -3.72 -18.29 -13.96
N LYS A 17 -4.05 -19.59 -14.10
CA LYS A 17 -5.26 -20.18 -13.49
C LYS A 17 -5.24 -20.08 -11.97
N ARG A 18 -4.09 -20.35 -11.34
CA ARG A 18 -3.90 -20.20 -9.89
C ARG A 18 -4.16 -18.76 -9.44
N ILE A 19 -3.55 -17.78 -10.11
CA ILE A 19 -3.76 -16.34 -9.87
C ILE A 19 -5.25 -15.99 -9.94
N TYR A 20 -5.96 -16.50 -10.95
CA TYR A 20 -7.39 -16.24 -11.08
C TYR A 20 -8.17 -16.77 -9.85
N LYS A 21 -7.99 -18.05 -9.51
CA LYS A 21 -8.73 -18.72 -8.44
C LYS A 21 -8.42 -18.17 -7.04
N GLU A 22 -7.14 -17.92 -6.75
CA GLU A 22 -6.69 -17.56 -5.40
C GLU A 22 -6.71 -16.06 -5.13
N VAL A 23 -6.63 -15.22 -6.16
CA VAL A 23 -6.48 -13.77 -5.99
C VAL A 23 -7.61 -12.99 -6.64
N VAL A 24 -7.88 -13.24 -7.93
CA VAL A 24 -8.77 -12.37 -8.71
C VAL A 24 -10.24 -12.65 -8.41
N LEU A 25 -10.61 -13.93 -8.23
CA LEU A 25 -11.98 -14.37 -7.94
C LEU A 25 -12.53 -13.76 -6.64
N LEU A 26 -11.66 -13.48 -5.67
CA LEU A 26 -12.02 -12.90 -4.37
C LEU A 26 -12.35 -11.40 -4.44
N SER A 27 -12.07 -10.74 -5.56
CA SER A 27 -12.36 -9.32 -5.74
C SER A 27 -13.78 -9.12 -6.24
N ALA A 28 -14.60 -8.38 -5.48
CA ALA A 28 -15.93 -7.95 -5.90
C ALA A 28 -15.93 -6.80 -6.93
N ALA A 29 -14.75 -6.27 -7.29
CA ALA A 29 -14.66 -5.11 -8.18
C ALA A 29 -14.80 -5.52 -9.65
N THR A 30 -15.72 -4.87 -10.37
CA THR A 30 -15.92 -5.08 -11.81
C THR A 30 -15.18 -4.01 -12.62
N GLY A 31 -14.48 -4.45 -13.67
CA GLY A 31 -13.75 -3.58 -14.59
C GLY A 31 -14.69 -2.74 -15.47
N ILE A 32 -14.10 -2.02 -16.43
CA ILE A 32 -14.86 -1.15 -17.34
C ILE A 32 -15.70 -1.93 -18.37
N ASP A 33 -15.34 -3.18 -18.62
CA ASP A 33 -16.05 -4.14 -19.46
C ASP A 33 -17.29 -4.75 -18.78
N ASN A 34 -17.49 -4.46 -17.49
CA ASN A 34 -18.57 -4.99 -16.66
C ASN A 34 -18.68 -6.53 -16.64
N MET A 35 -17.58 -7.24 -16.96
CA MET A 35 -17.55 -8.70 -17.00
C MET A 35 -17.65 -9.30 -15.59
N SER A 36 -18.62 -10.20 -15.37
CA SER A 36 -18.77 -10.94 -14.10
C SER A 36 -17.83 -12.15 -14.05
N HIS A 37 -17.51 -12.60 -12.84
CA HIS A 37 -16.73 -13.83 -12.64
C HIS A 37 -17.44 -15.07 -13.16
N GLU A 38 -18.78 -15.11 -13.11
CA GLU A 38 -19.59 -16.22 -13.65
C GLU A 38 -19.39 -16.36 -15.17
N VAL A 39 -19.43 -15.23 -15.90
CA VAL A 39 -19.21 -15.23 -17.35
C VAL A 39 -17.77 -15.58 -17.67
N PHE A 40 -16.79 -14.97 -16.96
CA PHE A 40 -15.38 -15.27 -17.18
C PHE A 40 -15.07 -16.76 -16.90
N TRP A 41 -15.67 -17.34 -15.85
CA TRP A 41 -15.48 -18.74 -15.48
C TRP A 41 -15.88 -19.70 -16.60
N ARG A 42 -16.92 -19.41 -17.38
CA ARG A 42 -17.35 -20.27 -18.50
C ARG A 42 -16.30 -20.41 -19.61
N PHE A 43 -15.47 -19.39 -19.80
CA PHE A 43 -14.48 -19.32 -20.88
C PHE A 43 -13.03 -19.24 -20.37
N HIS A 44 -12.82 -19.45 -19.06
CA HIS A 44 -11.56 -19.10 -18.40
C HIS A 44 -10.33 -19.75 -19.03
N ASP A 45 -10.41 -21.00 -19.51
CA ASP A 45 -9.28 -21.67 -20.16
C ASP A 45 -8.81 -20.95 -21.43
N HIS A 46 -9.76 -20.55 -22.29
CA HIS A 46 -9.48 -19.76 -23.49
C HIS A 46 -8.92 -18.38 -23.13
N GLU A 47 -9.47 -17.77 -22.08
CA GLU A 47 -9.01 -16.47 -21.60
C GLU A 47 -7.59 -16.48 -21.08
N ILE A 48 -7.25 -17.48 -20.27
CA ILE A 48 -5.91 -17.68 -19.73
C ILE A 48 -4.91 -17.90 -20.86
N GLU A 49 -5.24 -18.73 -21.85
CA GLU A 49 -4.35 -18.99 -22.97
C GLU A 49 -4.17 -17.74 -23.85
N THR A 50 -5.21 -16.93 -24.02
CA THR A 50 -5.13 -15.65 -24.71
C THR A 50 -4.20 -14.67 -23.98
N ILE A 51 -4.32 -14.57 -22.65
CA ILE A 51 -3.43 -13.74 -21.82
C ILE A 51 -1.99 -14.21 -22.00
N ARG A 52 -1.73 -15.50 -21.79
CA ARG A 52 -0.39 -16.10 -21.94
C ARG A 52 0.22 -15.77 -23.28
N ARG A 53 -0.42 -16.19 -24.38
CA ARG A 53 0.11 -16.03 -25.74
C ARG A 53 0.42 -14.58 -26.06
N LYS A 54 -0.51 -13.66 -25.75
CA LYS A 54 -0.33 -12.24 -26.05
C LYS A 54 0.74 -11.57 -25.17
N CYS A 55 0.86 -11.94 -23.89
CA CYS A 55 1.88 -11.40 -23.01
C CYS A 55 3.28 -11.89 -23.40
N LEU A 56 3.44 -13.18 -23.68
CA LEU A 56 4.70 -13.76 -24.13
C LEU A 56 5.15 -13.18 -25.47
N ALA A 57 4.22 -12.92 -26.38
CA ALA A 57 4.50 -12.29 -27.67
C ALA A 57 4.66 -10.75 -27.60
N GLY A 58 4.51 -10.11 -26.44
CA GLY A 58 4.56 -8.64 -26.31
C GLY A 58 3.39 -7.88 -26.96
N THR A 59 2.36 -8.58 -27.44
CA THR A 59 1.21 -8.02 -28.16
C THR A 59 -0.01 -7.75 -27.28
N TYR A 60 0.05 -8.10 -25.99
CA TYR A 60 -1.00 -7.80 -25.02
C TYR A 60 -1.23 -6.30 -24.90
N ARG A 61 -2.52 -5.90 -24.91
CA ARG A 61 -2.96 -4.52 -24.70
C ARG A 61 -3.90 -4.50 -23.51
N PHE A 62 -3.54 -3.73 -22.49
CA PHE A 62 -4.40 -3.51 -21.33
C PHE A 62 -5.62 -2.68 -21.72
N ASN A 63 -6.76 -2.99 -21.11
CA ASN A 63 -7.94 -2.13 -21.25
C ASN A 63 -7.75 -0.86 -20.42
N LYS A 64 -8.55 0.14 -20.73
CA LYS A 64 -8.72 1.31 -19.87
C LYS A 64 -9.22 0.86 -18.50
N TYR A 65 -8.72 1.50 -17.46
CA TYR A 65 -9.12 1.17 -16.09
C TYR A 65 -10.34 1.98 -15.70
N LYS A 66 -11.26 1.35 -14.95
CA LYS A 66 -12.45 2.03 -14.44
C LYS A 66 -12.05 2.89 -13.25
N LEU A 67 -12.41 4.18 -13.31
CA LEU A 67 -12.15 5.13 -12.22
C LEU A 67 -13.09 4.86 -11.04
N LYS A 68 -12.51 4.75 -9.84
CA LYS A 68 -13.20 4.77 -8.56
C LYS A 68 -12.60 5.85 -7.67
N LEU A 69 -13.44 6.77 -7.21
CA LEU A 69 -13.03 7.84 -6.30
C LEU A 69 -13.22 7.41 -4.84
N ILE A 70 -12.19 7.60 -4.01
CA ILE A 70 -12.24 7.39 -2.56
C ILE A 70 -12.04 8.74 -1.87
N SER A 71 -13.00 9.14 -1.04
CA SER A 71 -12.92 10.40 -0.28
C SER A 71 -11.69 10.44 0.63
N LYS A 72 -11.00 11.59 0.67
CA LYS A 72 -9.93 11.88 1.64
C LYS A 72 -10.39 12.79 2.79
N GLY A 73 -11.69 13.03 2.91
CA GLY A 73 -12.29 13.99 3.84
C GLY A 73 -12.62 15.34 3.21
N LYS A 74 -13.28 16.21 3.97
CA LYS A 74 -13.79 17.51 3.51
C LYS A 74 -12.66 18.39 2.96
N GLY A 75 -12.88 18.99 1.79
CA GLY A 75 -11.95 19.94 1.16
C GLY A 75 -10.69 19.32 0.52
N LYS A 76 -10.56 17.99 0.50
CA LYS A 76 -9.42 17.30 -0.13
C LYS A 76 -9.86 16.59 -1.39
N ALA A 77 -9.05 16.71 -2.45
CA ALA A 77 -9.26 15.95 -3.68
C ALA A 77 -9.32 14.44 -3.38
N PRO A 78 -10.30 13.71 -3.95
CA PRO A 78 -10.43 12.28 -3.72
C PRO A 78 -9.20 11.52 -4.22
N ARG A 79 -8.95 10.36 -3.63
CA ARG A 79 -7.99 9.39 -4.18
C ARG A 79 -8.63 8.69 -5.37
N GLU A 80 -7.98 8.80 -6.52
CA GLU A 80 -8.34 8.06 -7.73
C GLU A 80 -7.79 6.64 -7.63
N ILE A 81 -8.66 5.65 -7.80
CA ILE A 81 -8.33 4.23 -7.87
C ILE A 81 -8.74 3.70 -9.24
N SER A 82 -7.83 2.94 -9.83
CA SER A 82 -7.97 2.32 -11.14
C SER A 82 -8.37 0.86 -10.95
N ILE A 83 -9.52 0.48 -11.51
CA ILE A 83 -10.05 -0.88 -11.43
C ILE A 83 -9.86 -1.56 -12.80
N PRO A 84 -8.91 -2.50 -12.92
CA PRO A 84 -8.71 -3.27 -14.14
C PRO A 84 -9.79 -4.35 -14.36
N THR A 85 -9.92 -4.81 -15.60
CA THR A 85 -10.77 -5.96 -15.98
C THR A 85 -10.24 -7.26 -15.36
N ILE A 86 -11.02 -8.36 -15.41
CA ILE A 86 -10.58 -9.65 -14.88
C ILE A 86 -9.31 -10.13 -15.58
N ARG A 87 -9.26 -10.04 -16.93
CA ARG A 87 -8.09 -10.38 -17.74
C ARG A 87 -6.85 -9.58 -17.32
N ASP A 88 -7.01 -8.27 -17.20
CA ASP A 88 -5.92 -7.37 -16.84
C ASP A 88 -5.44 -7.63 -15.41
N ARG A 89 -6.34 -7.94 -14.46
CA ARG A 89 -5.95 -8.32 -13.09
C ARG A 89 -5.03 -9.54 -13.06
N ILE A 90 -5.32 -10.56 -13.86
CA ILE A 90 -4.52 -11.78 -13.95
C ILE A 90 -3.13 -11.43 -14.50
N ALA A 91 -3.07 -10.73 -15.63
CA ALA A 91 -1.81 -10.31 -16.25
C ALA A 91 -0.98 -9.41 -15.31
N LEU A 92 -1.60 -8.40 -14.69
CA LEU A 92 -0.94 -7.51 -13.74
C LEU A 92 -0.41 -8.27 -12.53
N ARG A 93 -1.16 -9.24 -11.99
CA ARG A 93 -0.68 -10.05 -10.86
C ARG A 93 0.51 -10.93 -11.27
N ALA A 94 0.47 -11.54 -12.46
CA ALA A 94 1.61 -12.32 -12.98
C ALA A 94 2.86 -11.45 -13.15
N ILE A 95 2.72 -10.22 -13.67
CA ILE A 95 3.81 -9.23 -13.74
C ILE A 95 4.32 -8.87 -12.34
N CYS A 96 3.43 -8.71 -11.37
CA CYS A 96 3.80 -8.41 -9.99
C CYS A 96 4.64 -9.55 -9.39
N ASP A 97 4.19 -10.80 -9.51
CA ASP A 97 4.91 -11.99 -9.02
C ASP A 97 6.28 -12.12 -9.68
N PHE A 98 6.33 -11.91 -11.00
CA PHE A 98 7.56 -11.85 -11.78
C PHE A 98 8.55 -10.80 -11.25
N LEU A 99 8.10 -9.56 -11.05
CA LEU A 99 8.95 -8.48 -10.53
C LEU A 99 9.39 -8.76 -9.09
N GLN A 100 8.53 -9.35 -8.26
CA GLN A 100 8.91 -9.74 -6.90
C GLN A 100 10.04 -10.77 -6.91
N GLU A 101 10.02 -11.76 -7.80
CA GLU A 101 11.10 -12.76 -7.91
C GLU A 101 12.40 -12.14 -8.46
N VAL A 102 12.33 -11.28 -9.49
CA VAL A 102 13.51 -10.61 -10.08
C VAL A 102 14.22 -9.68 -9.09
N TYR A 103 13.46 -9.01 -8.23
CA TYR A 103 13.95 -8.02 -7.27
C TYR A 103 14.01 -8.53 -5.82
N ALA A 104 13.86 -9.84 -5.60
CA ALA A 104 13.82 -10.44 -4.25
C ALA A 104 15.02 -10.08 -3.36
N PHE A 105 16.21 -9.91 -3.96
CA PHE A 105 17.43 -9.54 -3.24
C PHE A 105 17.62 -8.04 -3.04
N ASP A 106 16.90 -7.19 -3.77
CA ASP A 106 17.04 -5.73 -3.66
C ASP A 106 15.92 -5.09 -2.85
N LEU A 107 14.76 -5.75 -2.76
CA LEU A 107 13.56 -5.22 -2.14
C LEU A 107 13.13 -6.12 -1.00
N ASN A 108 12.90 -5.50 0.16
CA ASN A 108 12.31 -6.16 1.31
C ASN A 108 10.93 -5.53 1.58
N PHE A 109 9.87 -6.34 1.50
CA PHE A 109 8.52 -5.93 1.83
C PHE A 109 8.20 -6.36 3.25
N GLU A 110 8.44 -5.47 4.21
CA GLU A 110 8.14 -5.73 5.61
C GLU A 110 6.70 -5.35 5.97
N LEU A 111 6.13 -6.06 6.94
CA LEU A 111 4.86 -5.69 7.53
C LEU A 111 5.02 -4.36 8.29
N PRO A 112 4.01 -3.47 8.26
CA PRO A 112 4.03 -2.21 9.02
C PRO A 112 4.36 -2.40 10.51
N GLN A 113 3.85 -3.47 11.12
CA GLN A 113 4.06 -3.81 12.53
C GLN A 113 5.55 -4.03 12.83
N ASN A 114 6.25 -4.78 11.96
CA ASN A 114 7.69 -5.03 12.13
C ASN A 114 8.50 -3.74 12.03
N MET A 115 8.10 -2.79 11.17
CA MET A 115 8.73 -1.48 11.11
C MET A 115 8.47 -0.66 12.38
N VAL A 116 7.26 -0.72 12.92
CA VAL A 116 6.90 -0.06 14.19
C VAL A 116 7.74 -0.58 15.36
N VAL A 117 7.93 -1.90 15.45
CA VAL A 117 8.82 -2.52 16.44
C VAL A 117 10.25 -1.99 16.31
N LYS A 118 10.81 -2.00 15.09
CA LYS A 118 12.18 -1.51 14.85
C LYS A 118 12.35 -0.05 15.24
N VAL A 119 11.39 0.80 14.86
CA VAL A 119 11.37 2.22 15.24
C VAL A 119 11.37 2.36 16.76
N ASN A 120 10.51 1.62 17.47
CA ASN A 120 10.44 1.69 18.91
C ASN A 120 11.73 1.22 19.59
N ASN A 121 12.33 0.13 19.12
CA ASN A 121 13.60 -0.38 19.64
C ASN A 121 14.73 0.65 19.49
N ILE A 122 14.76 1.40 18.38
CA ILE A 122 15.75 2.46 18.18
C ILE A 122 15.50 3.64 19.12
N ILE A 123 14.24 4.05 19.32
CA ILE A 123 13.89 5.07 20.30
C ILE A 123 14.38 4.65 21.71
N LEU A 124 14.12 3.41 22.10
CA LEU A 124 14.53 2.85 23.40
C LEU A 124 16.05 2.73 23.53
N SER A 125 16.78 2.48 22.45
CA SER A 125 18.25 2.42 22.44
C SER A 125 18.91 3.77 22.72
N LYS A 126 18.17 4.88 22.56
CA LYS A 126 18.67 6.27 22.67
C LYS A 126 19.85 6.60 21.75
N GLN A 127 20.08 5.81 20.71
CA GLN A 127 21.13 6.05 19.71
C GLN A 127 20.92 7.38 18.97
N TYR A 128 19.66 7.74 18.73
CA TYR A 128 19.24 8.96 18.04
C TYR A 128 18.33 9.78 18.95
N ASN A 129 18.30 11.10 18.73
CA ASN A 129 17.47 12.03 19.50
C ASN A 129 16.48 12.82 18.63
N TYR A 130 16.51 12.65 17.30
CA TYR A 130 15.73 13.44 16.37
C TYR A 130 15.03 12.55 15.33
N PHE A 131 13.79 12.88 14.99
CA PHE A 131 13.07 12.26 13.88
C PHE A 131 12.76 13.27 12.79
N MET A 132 12.71 12.80 11.55
CA MET A 132 12.26 13.55 10.39
C MET A 132 11.35 12.67 9.56
N LYS A 133 10.13 13.14 9.33
CA LYS A 133 9.12 12.50 8.53
C LYS A 133 8.83 13.34 7.30
N PHE A 134 8.83 12.71 6.14
CA PHE A 134 8.64 13.37 4.86
C PHE A 134 7.37 12.86 4.17
N ASP A 135 6.61 13.80 3.60
CA ASP A 135 5.45 13.53 2.75
C ASP A 135 5.82 13.80 1.29
N VAL A 136 5.55 12.82 0.42
CA VAL A 136 5.82 12.93 -1.02
C VAL A 136 4.54 13.38 -1.73
N ALA A 137 4.58 14.57 -2.32
CA ALA A 137 3.43 15.16 -2.98
C ALA A 137 3.03 14.32 -4.22
N ASN A 138 1.77 13.86 -4.25
CA ASN A 138 1.19 13.12 -5.37
C ASN A 138 2.13 12.02 -5.90
N PHE A 139 2.67 11.19 -5.00
CA PHE A 139 3.74 10.24 -5.32
C PHE A 139 3.45 9.38 -6.57
N TYR A 140 2.36 8.61 -6.56
CA TYR A 140 1.99 7.73 -7.69
C TYR A 140 1.85 8.49 -9.02
N PRO A 141 1.05 9.57 -9.12
CA PRO A 141 1.00 10.41 -10.33
C PRO A 141 2.35 11.01 -10.79
N SER A 142 3.30 11.18 -9.87
CA SER A 142 4.59 11.85 -10.16
C SER A 142 5.68 10.90 -10.68
N ILE A 143 5.45 9.59 -10.72
CA ILE A 143 6.45 8.61 -11.16
C ILE A 143 6.70 8.75 -12.67
N ARG A 144 7.90 9.17 -13.07
CA ARG A 144 8.24 9.34 -14.49
C ARG A 144 8.53 8.00 -15.15
N HIS A 145 7.80 7.67 -16.22
CA HIS A 145 7.90 6.38 -16.91
C HIS A 145 9.31 6.09 -17.42
N ASN A 146 9.97 7.08 -18.04
CA ASN A 146 11.33 6.91 -18.56
C ASN A 146 12.34 6.51 -17.46
N LYS A 147 12.25 7.12 -16.27
CA LYS A 147 13.10 6.78 -15.12
C LYS A 147 12.76 5.41 -14.56
N LEU A 148 11.47 5.07 -14.46
CA LEU A 148 11.04 3.75 -14.01
C LEU A 148 11.51 2.64 -14.95
N ILE A 149 11.31 2.79 -16.26
CA ILE A 149 11.78 1.83 -17.28
C ILE A 149 13.31 1.72 -17.25
N SER A 150 14.03 2.84 -17.08
CA SER A 150 15.49 2.82 -16.91
C SER A 150 15.93 2.00 -15.68
N ARG A 151 15.20 2.07 -14.55
CA ARG A 151 15.46 1.21 -13.37
C ARG A 151 15.18 -0.25 -13.65
N LEU A 152 14.10 -0.57 -14.37
CA LEU A 152 13.75 -1.93 -14.75
C LEU A 152 14.79 -2.55 -15.67
N ARG A 153 15.32 -1.76 -16.61
CA ARG A 153 16.33 -2.19 -17.59
C ARG A 153 17.65 -2.67 -16.98
N ALA A 154 17.92 -2.32 -15.71
CA ALA A 154 19.09 -2.82 -14.99
C ALA A 154 19.08 -4.35 -14.82
N LYS A 155 17.88 -4.95 -14.67
CA LYS A 155 17.72 -6.40 -14.48
C LYS A 155 16.92 -7.10 -15.60
N ILE A 156 16.10 -6.36 -16.33
CA ILE A 156 15.24 -6.89 -17.39
C ILE A 156 15.72 -6.34 -18.72
N ARG A 157 16.36 -7.18 -19.53
CA ARG A 157 16.91 -6.78 -20.86
C ARG A 157 15.93 -6.97 -22.01
N ASP A 158 14.90 -7.80 -21.82
CA ASP A 158 13.89 -8.07 -22.83
C ASP A 158 12.95 -6.85 -22.99
N GLU A 159 12.98 -6.25 -24.18
CA GLU A 159 12.18 -5.05 -24.49
C GLU A 159 10.68 -5.35 -24.62
N ASN A 160 10.26 -6.60 -24.90
CA ASN A 160 8.84 -6.97 -24.90
C ASN A 160 8.28 -6.95 -23.47
N ILE A 161 9.04 -7.44 -22.48
CA ILE A 161 8.65 -7.37 -21.07
C ILE A 161 8.58 -5.91 -20.61
N LEU A 162 9.59 -5.09 -20.93
CA LEU A 162 9.59 -3.67 -20.59
C LEU A 162 8.41 -2.93 -21.24
N SER A 163 8.13 -3.22 -22.52
CA SER A 163 6.98 -2.67 -23.25
C SER A 163 5.65 -3.08 -22.63
N LEU A 164 5.51 -4.34 -22.18
CA LEU A 164 4.32 -4.83 -21.50
C LEU A 164 4.07 -4.05 -20.19
N ILE A 165 5.10 -3.85 -19.37
CA ILE A 165 5.02 -3.05 -18.14
C ILE A 165 4.67 -1.60 -18.46
N GLY A 166 5.30 -1.02 -19.49
CA GLY A 166 5.00 0.34 -19.97
C GLY A 166 3.52 0.50 -20.37
N LYS A 167 2.99 -0.44 -21.18
CA LYS A 167 1.58 -0.44 -21.59
C LYS A 167 0.62 -0.54 -20.39
N ALA A 168 1.00 -1.24 -19.32
CA ALA A 168 0.19 -1.33 -18.11
C ALA A 168 0.08 0.03 -17.40
N ILE A 169 1.19 0.76 -17.22
CA ILE A 169 1.20 2.04 -16.52
C ILE A 169 0.73 3.21 -17.38
N SER A 170 0.77 3.06 -18.70
CA SER A 170 0.26 4.05 -19.67
C SER A 170 -1.22 3.88 -20.00
N SER A 171 -1.88 2.80 -19.56
CA SER A 171 -3.32 2.65 -19.78
C SER A 171 -4.10 3.70 -19.00
N PRO A 172 -5.06 4.41 -19.63
CA PRO A 172 -5.78 5.49 -18.96
C PRO A 172 -6.82 4.97 -17.97
N THR A 173 -7.05 5.77 -16.93
CA THR A 173 -8.12 5.54 -15.96
C THR A 173 -9.26 6.51 -16.24
N VAL A 174 -10.45 5.97 -16.53
CA VAL A 174 -11.59 6.76 -17.02
C VAL A 174 -12.89 6.33 -16.35
N SER A 175 -13.83 7.26 -16.21
CA SER A 175 -15.20 6.96 -15.73
C SER A 175 -16.05 6.30 -16.81
N LYS A 176 -15.90 6.74 -18.07
CA LYS A 176 -16.55 6.18 -19.26
C LYS A 176 -15.53 6.19 -20.40
N PRO A 177 -15.42 5.11 -21.20
CA PRO A 177 -14.44 5.04 -22.26
C PRO A 177 -14.83 5.92 -23.46
N ASN A 178 -13.88 6.70 -23.98
CA ASN A 178 -14.01 7.49 -25.21
C ASN A 178 -12.83 7.24 -26.17
N ALA A 179 -13.04 7.26 -27.49
CA ALA A 179 -11.99 7.08 -28.48
C ALA A 179 -10.83 8.10 -28.33
N SER A 180 -11.11 9.29 -27.80
CA SER A 180 -10.13 10.37 -27.57
C SER A 180 -9.36 10.27 -26.25
N ASP A 181 -9.60 9.24 -25.42
CA ASP A 181 -8.88 9.08 -24.15
C ASP A 181 -7.37 8.94 -24.39
N LYS A 182 -6.61 9.86 -23.82
CA LYS A 182 -5.14 9.88 -23.97
C LYS A 182 -4.49 8.86 -23.07
N ALA A 183 -3.38 8.29 -23.53
CA ALA A 183 -2.53 7.44 -22.69
C ALA A 183 -2.02 8.24 -21.48
N ASN A 184 -1.81 7.53 -20.38
CA ASN A 184 -1.16 8.09 -19.22
C ASN A 184 0.34 8.25 -19.51
N GLU A 185 0.84 9.48 -19.56
CA GLU A 185 2.25 9.78 -19.89
C GLU A 185 3.15 9.84 -18.64
N CYS A 186 2.55 9.97 -17.46
CA CYS A 186 3.27 10.06 -16.20
C CYS A 186 2.48 9.41 -15.05
N GLY A 187 3.20 8.78 -14.13
CA GLY A 187 2.65 8.18 -12.94
C GLY A 187 2.27 6.72 -13.10
N VAL A 188 2.02 6.07 -11.96
CA VAL A 188 1.58 4.67 -11.91
C VAL A 188 0.16 4.63 -11.38
N PRO A 189 -0.82 4.08 -12.13
CA PRO A 189 -2.21 4.05 -11.69
C PRO A 189 -2.36 3.34 -10.35
N GLN A 190 -3.08 3.93 -9.41
CA GLN A 190 -3.30 3.35 -8.07
C GLN A 190 -4.35 2.25 -8.15
N GLY A 191 -4.17 1.17 -7.39
CA GLY A 191 -5.12 0.04 -7.36
C GLY A 191 -4.77 -1.14 -8.26
N LEU A 192 -3.72 -1.02 -9.09
CA LEU A 192 -3.17 -2.16 -9.81
C LEU A 192 -2.29 -3.00 -8.87
N SER A 193 -2.22 -4.31 -9.11
CA SER A 193 -1.35 -5.20 -8.31
C SER A 193 0.14 -4.88 -8.49
N ILE A 194 0.54 -4.29 -9.62
CA ILE A 194 1.93 -3.90 -9.91
C ILE A 194 2.34 -2.56 -9.28
N SER A 195 1.40 -1.75 -8.80
CA SER A 195 1.70 -0.35 -8.47
C SER A 195 2.74 -0.23 -7.34
N ASN A 196 2.59 -1.02 -6.28
CA ASN A 196 3.47 -0.97 -5.11
C ASN A 196 4.89 -1.47 -5.43
N ILE A 197 5.02 -2.55 -6.22
CA ILE A 197 6.33 -3.10 -6.60
C ILE A 197 7.07 -2.12 -7.52
N LEU A 198 6.38 -1.48 -8.47
CA LEU A 198 6.97 -0.46 -9.33
C LEU A 198 7.41 0.78 -8.54
N ALA A 199 6.61 1.22 -7.57
CA ALA A 199 6.98 2.30 -6.66
C ALA A 199 8.24 1.96 -5.83
N ALA A 200 8.34 0.73 -5.33
CA ALA A 200 9.51 0.27 -4.59
C ALA A 200 10.76 0.24 -5.49
N ILE A 201 10.67 -0.30 -6.70
CA ILE A 201 11.77 -0.30 -7.69
C ILE A 201 12.21 1.14 -8.03
N TYR A 202 11.26 2.07 -8.14
CA TYR A 202 11.55 3.48 -8.46
C TYR A 202 12.43 4.15 -7.40
N LEU A 203 12.18 3.87 -6.12
CA LEU A 203 12.86 4.46 -4.97
C LEU A 203 14.07 3.65 -4.46
N MET A 204 14.24 2.41 -4.93
CA MET A 204 15.24 1.45 -4.45
C MET A 204 16.66 2.01 -4.29
N ASN A 205 17.13 2.86 -5.22
CA ASN A 205 18.47 3.43 -5.11
C ASN A 205 18.60 4.50 -4.02
N ILE A 206 17.51 5.24 -3.76
CA ILE A 206 17.45 6.17 -2.62
C ILE A 206 17.46 5.37 -1.33
N ASP A 207 16.68 4.28 -1.26
CA ASP A 207 16.64 3.41 -0.09
C ASP A 207 18.00 2.83 0.23
N LYS A 208 18.67 2.22 -0.76
CA LYS A 208 20.02 1.66 -0.59
C LYS A 208 21.00 2.71 -0.10
N HIS A 209 20.92 3.94 -0.62
CA HIS A 209 21.83 5.01 -0.19
C HIS A 209 21.65 5.36 1.29
N PHE A 210 20.41 5.59 1.75
CA PHE A 210 20.18 5.97 3.14
C PHE A 210 20.28 4.80 4.12
N ALA A 211 19.92 3.57 3.69
CA ALA A 211 20.08 2.37 4.49
C ALA A 211 21.55 1.97 4.69
N SER A 212 22.45 2.38 3.78
CA SER A 212 23.90 2.12 3.91
C SER A 212 24.64 3.07 4.86
N ARG A 213 23.95 4.08 5.39
CA ARG A 213 24.54 5.07 6.29
C ARG A 213 24.46 4.59 7.73
N GLU A 214 25.55 4.73 8.48
CA GLU A 214 25.63 4.36 9.90
C GLU A 214 25.10 5.44 10.85
N ASP A 215 24.98 6.67 10.37
CA ASP A 215 24.58 7.84 11.17
C ASP A 215 23.06 8.11 11.18
N VAL A 216 22.28 7.21 10.56
CA VAL A 216 20.83 7.30 10.48
C VAL A 216 20.17 5.93 10.60
N SER A 217 18.91 5.92 11.01
CA SER A 217 18.00 4.80 10.75
C SER A 217 16.91 5.22 9.78
N TYR A 218 16.86 4.54 8.64
CA TYR A 218 15.98 4.85 7.51
C TYR A 218 14.80 3.89 7.44
N PHE A 219 13.59 4.45 7.40
CA PHE A 219 12.34 3.69 7.28
C PHE A 219 11.50 4.24 6.13
N ARG A 220 11.05 3.36 5.24
CA ARG A 220 10.12 3.74 4.18
C ARG A 220 9.04 2.71 3.99
N TYR A 221 7.79 3.15 4.02
CA TYR A 221 6.63 2.35 3.65
C TYR A 221 5.87 3.05 2.53
N VAL A 222 6.02 2.53 1.30
CA VAL A 222 5.50 3.18 0.08
C VAL A 222 6.03 4.63 -0.02
N ASP A 223 5.17 5.62 0.19
CA ASP A 223 5.46 7.06 0.13
C ASP A 223 5.74 7.69 1.51
N ASP A 224 5.44 6.97 2.61
CA ASP A 224 5.73 7.43 3.96
C ASP A 224 7.22 7.16 4.28
N LEU A 225 8.01 8.23 4.35
CA LEU A 225 9.44 8.21 4.61
C LEU A 225 9.73 8.79 6.00
N MET A 226 10.52 8.07 6.78
CA MET A 226 10.99 8.51 8.09
C MET A 226 12.47 8.21 8.28
N ILE A 227 13.18 9.16 8.88
CA ILE A 227 14.60 9.06 9.22
C ILE A 227 14.76 9.42 10.69
N LEU A 228 15.46 8.58 11.44
CA LEU A 228 15.93 8.88 12.80
C LEU A 228 17.41 9.21 12.71
N CYS A 229 17.84 10.30 13.34
CA CYS A 229 19.22 10.76 13.32
C CYS A 229 19.55 11.57 14.58
N ARG A 230 20.79 12.06 14.65
CA ARG A 230 21.14 13.11 15.62
C ARG A 230 20.66 14.47 15.12
N SER A 231 20.22 15.33 16.03
CA SER A 231 19.70 16.67 15.72
C SER A 231 20.71 17.54 14.95
N ASP A 232 22.00 17.43 15.26
CA ASP A 232 23.07 18.18 14.59
C ASP A 232 23.26 17.81 13.10
N LYS A 233 22.69 16.69 12.66
CA LYS A 233 22.75 16.22 11.26
C LYS A 233 21.45 16.47 10.48
N ALA A 234 20.40 16.93 11.14
CA ALA A 234 19.05 16.98 10.58
C ALA A 234 18.97 17.82 9.29
N GLU A 235 19.46 19.05 9.30
CA GLU A 235 19.37 19.96 8.16
C GLU A 235 20.09 19.43 6.91
N ALA A 236 21.32 18.93 7.09
CA ALA A 236 22.10 18.33 6.00
C ALA A 236 21.43 17.07 5.41
N LEU A 237 20.80 16.26 6.26
CA LEU A 237 20.03 15.10 5.83
C LEU A 237 18.76 15.49 5.06
N ILE A 238 18.03 16.50 5.54
CA ILE A 238 16.87 17.06 4.83
C ILE A 238 17.28 17.48 3.42
N GLU A 239 18.33 18.29 3.29
CA GLU A 239 18.80 18.74 1.98
C GLU A 239 19.16 17.56 1.05
N SER A 240 19.87 16.56 1.57
CA SER A 240 20.23 15.34 0.83
C SER A 240 18.98 14.59 0.32
N VAL A 241 17.94 14.46 1.15
CA VAL A 241 16.65 13.86 0.77
C VAL A 241 15.99 14.70 -0.33
N LEU A 242 15.85 16.01 -0.12
CA LEU A 242 15.21 16.92 -1.08
C LEU A 242 15.87 16.85 -2.47
N VAL A 243 17.21 16.87 -2.51
CA VAL A 243 17.99 16.80 -3.75
C VAL A 243 17.78 15.47 -4.47
N LYS A 244 17.83 14.34 -3.76
CA LYS A 244 17.67 13.00 -4.37
C LYS A 244 16.27 12.79 -4.93
N PHE A 245 15.23 13.18 -4.20
CA PHE A 245 13.85 13.09 -4.69
C PHE A 245 13.62 14.02 -5.89
N ARG A 246 14.14 15.25 -5.85
CA ARG A 246 14.09 16.19 -6.99
C ARG A 246 14.79 15.64 -8.22
N ARG A 247 15.96 14.99 -8.07
CA ARG A 247 16.67 14.30 -9.16
C ARG A 247 15.87 13.15 -9.75
N LEU A 248 15.03 12.46 -8.97
CA LEU A 248 14.06 11.50 -9.49
C LEU A 248 12.82 12.17 -10.09
N GLY A 249 12.65 13.49 -9.98
CA GLY A 249 11.49 14.21 -10.50
C GLY A 249 10.27 14.10 -9.59
N LEU A 250 10.48 13.76 -8.31
CA LEU A 250 9.46 13.78 -7.28
C LEU A 250 9.53 15.08 -6.48
N LYS A 251 8.38 15.58 -6.07
CA LYS A 251 8.26 16.68 -5.11
C LYS A 251 8.05 16.09 -3.72
N ILE A 252 8.94 16.39 -2.80
CA ILE A 252 8.84 16.02 -1.40
C ILE A 252 8.76 17.31 -0.58
N TYR A 253 7.93 17.32 0.46
CA TYR A 253 7.76 18.49 1.32
C TYR A 253 8.93 18.60 2.29
N ASP A 254 9.43 19.81 2.46
CA ASP A 254 10.51 20.12 3.40
C ASP A 254 9.91 20.26 4.81
N PRO A 255 10.32 19.45 5.81
CA PRO A 255 9.74 19.51 7.15
C PRO A 255 9.98 20.85 7.86
N ILE A 256 10.98 21.63 7.45
CA ILE A 256 11.24 22.97 7.99
C ILE A 256 10.23 23.97 7.41
N LYS A 257 9.99 23.89 6.09
CA LYS A 257 9.16 24.87 5.36
C LYS A 257 7.68 24.49 5.29
N ASN A 258 7.36 23.22 5.48
CA ASN A 258 6.03 22.64 5.37
C ASN A 258 5.70 21.73 6.59
N PRO A 259 5.73 22.27 7.82
CA PRO A 259 5.49 21.51 9.05
C PRO A 259 4.09 20.85 9.11
N GLU A 260 3.13 21.38 8.33
CA GLU A 260 1.79 20.84 8.20
C GLU A 260 1.70 19.57 7.33
N LYS A 261 2.75 19.28 6.55
CA LYS A 261 2.84 18.11 5.66
C LYS A 261 3.89 17.11 6.14
N SER A 262 5.07 17.63 6.46
CA SER A 262 6.24 16.86 6.89
C SER A 262 6.62 17.34 8.28
N SER A 263 6.97 16.43 9.18
CA SER A 263 7.15 16.74 10.60
C SER A 263 8.54 16.35 11.05
N MET A 264 9.11 17.12 11.97
CA MET A 264 10.40 16.81 12.59
C MET A 264 10.39 17.26 14.06
N GLY A 265 11.30 16.71 14.86
CA GLY A 265 11.41 17.11 16.26
C GLY A 265 12.27 16.19 17.09
N LEU A 266 12.48 16.59 18.35
CA LEU A 266 13.17 15.79 19.35
C LEU A 266 12.29 14.62 19.78
N LEU A 267 12.87 13.42 19.84
CA LEU A 267 12.19 12.19 20.22
C LEU A 267 11.67 12.22 21.69
N THR A 268 12.29 13.04 22.54
CA THR A 268 11.92 13.21 23.95
C THR A 268 10.77 14.18 24.15
N GLU A 269 10.61 15.17 23.27
CA GLU A 269 9.64 16.25 23.48
C GLU A 269 8.40 16.13 22.59
N SER A 270 8.53 15.39 21.48
CA SER A 270 7.53 15.38 20.42
C SER A 270 6.81 14.03 20.32
N LYS A 271 5.48 14.08 20.25
CA LYS A 271 4.66 12.96 19.78
C LYS A 271 4.62 12.98 18.26
N PHE A 272 4.94 11.86 17.62
CA PHE A 272 4.94 11.77 16.16
C PHE A 272 4.27 10.50 15.64
N GLY A 273 3.70 10.60 14.43
CA GLY A 273 2.87 9.54 13.86
C GLY A 273 3.53 8.84 12.68
N TYR A 274 3.58 7.51 12.70
CA TYR A 274 4.12 6.69 11.60
C TYR A 274 3.30 5.39 11.45
N LEU A 275 2.92 5.06 10.21
CA LEU A 275 2.12 3.86 9.85
C LEU A 275 0.81 3.67 10.63
N GLY A 276 0.19 4.76 11.07
CA GLY A 276 -1.07 4.74 11.83
C GLY A 276 -0.89 4.66 13.35
N TYR A 277 0.34 4.53 13.83
CA TYR A 277 0.71 4.60 15.24
C TYR A 277 1.19 6.00 15.63
N TYR A 278 1.20 6.27 16.92
CA TYR A 278 1.89 7.38 17.55
C TYR A 278 3.00 6.87 18.47
N PHE A 279 4.15 7.51 18.40
CA PHE A 279 5.28 7.31 19.28
C PHE A 279 5.43 8.53 20.17
N SER A 280 5.76 8.32 21.44
CA SER A 280 6.09 9.37 22.39
C SER A 280 7.27 8.94 23.27
N GLU A 281 7.71 9.85 24.14
CA GLU A 281 8.81 9.63 25.07
C GLU A 281 8.69 8.29 25.83
N GLY A 282 9.85 7.67 26.09
CA GLY A 282 9.92 6.41 26.82
C GLY A 282 9.52 5.17 26.02
N GLY A 283 9.38 5.27 24.69
CA GLY A 283 8.99 4.15 23.83
C GLY A 283 7.51 3.78 23.95
N LYS A 284 6.68 4.75 24.33
CA LYS A 284 5.22 4.58 24.36
C LYS A 284 4.67 4.62 22.92
N VAL A 285 3.92 3.59 22.56
CA VAL A 285 3.32 3.35 21.26
C VAL A 285 1.81 3.25 21.41
N SER A 286 1.07 4.08 20.67
CA SER A 286 -0.39 4.17 20.72
C SER A 286 -0.98 4.18 19.30
N ALA A 287 -2.29 3.99 19.14
CA ALA A 287 -2.94 4.21 17.84
C ALA A 287 -3.14 5.71 17.58
N ARG A 288 -3.15 6.10 16.30
CA ARG A 288 -3.57 7.44 15.90
C ARG A 288 -5.05 7.67 16.20
N ASP A 289 -5.40 8.88 16.66
CA ASP A 289 -6.78 9.23 17.04
C ASP A 289 -7.79 8.94 15.92
N GLY A 290 -7.47 9.33 14.68
CA GLY A 290 -8.33 9.00 13.53
C GLY A 290 -8.53 7.49 13.29
N SER A 291 -7.55 6.65 13.65
CA SER A 291 -7.70 5.19 13.58
C SER A 291 -8.62 4.66 14.68
N VAL A 292 -8.57 5.27 15.87
CA VAL A 292 -9.46 4.98 16.99
C VAL A 292 -10.89 5.43 16.68
N ASP A 293 -11.06 6.63 16.11
CA ASP A 293 -12.37 7.17 15.74
C ASP A 293 -13.01 6.34 14.61
N ASN A 294 -12.22 5.90 13.63
CA ASN A 294 -12.70 4.97 12.60
C ASN A 294 -13.15 3.62 13.20
N LEU A 295 -12.48 3.12 14.25
CA LEU A 295 -12.94 1.94 14.97
C LEU A 295 -14.27 2.22 15.67
N ARG A 296 -14.36 3.32 16.44
CA ARG A 296 -15.59 3.71 17.14
C ARG A 296 -16.77 3.85 16.19
N GLN A 297 -16.62 4.57 15.08
CA GLN A 297 -17.66 4.72 14.06
C GLN A 297 -18.08 3.38 13.46
N SER A 298 -17.12 2.49 13.22
CA SER A 298 -17.41 1.14 12.73
C SER A 298 -18.19 0.30 13.75
N LEU A 299 -17.88 0.41 15.05
CA LEU A 299 -18.60 -0.27 16.12
C LEU A 299 -20.01 0.30 16.29
N LEU A 300 -20.16 1.63 16.29
CA LEU A 300 -21.46 2.29 16.30
C LEU A 300 -22.34 1.81 15.14
N SER A 301 -21.79 1.72 13.93
CA SER A 301 -22.52 1.17 12.77
C SER A 301 -22.98 -0.28 12.98
N ILE A 302 -22.16 -1.13 13.62
CA ILE A 302 -22.56 -2.50 13.98
C ILE A 302 -23.73 -2.49 14.96
N PHE A 303 -23.65 -1.67 16.03
CA PHE A 303 -24.72 -1.56 17.02
C PHE A 303 -26.01 -0.97 16.45
N THR A 304 -25.92 0.08 15.63
CA THR A 304 -27.07 0.65 14.93
C THR A 304 -27.71 -0.38 14.01
N GLY A 305 -26.92 -1.14 13.25
CA GLY A 305 -27.41 -2.24 12.43
C GLY A 305 -28.14 -3.30 13.24
N PHE A 306 -27.61 -3.68 14.40
CA PHE A 306 -28.27 -4.60 15.32
C PHE A 306 -29.57 -4.01 15.89
N LYS A 307 -29.57 -2.74 16.30
CA LYS A 307 -30.76 -2.03 16.83
C LYS A 307 -31.92 -1.99 15.83
N HIS A 308 -31.64 -1.94 14.53
CA HIS A 308 -32.67 -1.90 13.48
C HIS A 308 -32.91 -3.25 12.78
N SER A 309 -32.14 -4.29 13.09
CA SER A 309 -32.36 -5.64 12.57
C SER A 309 -33.70 -6.23 13.03
N SER A 310 -34.41 -6.91 12.14
CA SER A 310 -35.62 -7.69 12.47
C SER A 310 -35.30 -8.89 13.37
N ILE A 311 -34.09 -9.45 13.25
CA ILE A 311 -33.61 -10.59 14.06
C ILE A 311 -32.56 -10.07 15.05
N LYS A 312 -32.82 -10.24 16.35
CA LYS A 312 -31.93 -9.81 17.45
C LYS A 312 -31.07 -10.96 17.97
N SER A 313 -30.12 -11.44 17.16
CA SER A 313 -29.13 -12.43 17.62
C SER A 313 -27.95 -11.74 18.32
N GLN A 314 -27.83 -11.94 19.63
CA GLN A 314 -26.67 -11.45 20.38
C GLN A 314 -25.37 -12.15 19.96
N GLU A 315 -25.43 -13.45 19.66
CA GLU A 315 -24.28 -14.21 19.17
C GLU A 315 -23.73 -13.59 17.88
N PHE A 316 -24.61 -13.24 16.94
CA PHE A 316 -24.20 -12.60 15.69
C PHE A 316 -23.62 -11.20 15.90
N LEU A 317 -24.19 -10.42 16.83
CA LEU A 317 -23.64 -9.13 17.22
C LEU A 317 -22.22 -9.28 17.80
N THR A 318 -22.05 -10.17 18.77
CA THR A 318 -20.77 -10.47 19.41
C THR A 318 -19.75 -10.94 18.39
N TRP A 319 -20.14 -11.85 17.48
CA TRP A 319 -19.28 -12.30 16.38
C TRP A 319 -18.81 -11.14 15.49
N ARG A 320 -19.71 -10.23 15.10
CA ARG A 320 -19.37 -9.04 14.29
C ARG A 320 -18.43 -8.07 15.01
N ILE A 321 -18.64 -7.87 16.31
CA ILE A 321 -17.77 -7.01 17.13
C ILE A 321 -16.38 -7.64 17.24
N ASN A 322 -16.30 -8.92 17.60
CA ASN A 322 -15.05 -9.66 17.69
C ASN A 322 -14.29 -9.63 16.36
N LEU A 323 -14.96 -9.94 15.24
CA LEU A 323 -14.35 -9.87 13.92
C LEU A 323 -13.85 -8.45 13.56
N ARG A 324 -14.44 -7.39 14.11
CA ARG A 324 -13.97 -6.03 13.87
C ARG A 324 -12.78 -5.64 14.75
N ILE A 325 -12.81 -6.02 16.03
CA ILE A 325 -11.80 -5.66 17.04
C ILE A 325 -10.62 -6.63 16.98
N THR A 326 -10.83 -7.88 17.42
CA THR A 326 -9.78 -8.92 17.46
C THR A 326 -9.51 -9.45 16.07
N GLY A 327 -10.56 -9.70 15.29
CA GLY A 327 -10.49 -10.10 13.90
C GLY A 327 -10.17 -11.58 13.68
N CYS A 328 -9.64 -11.91 12.51
CA CYS A 328 -9.38 -13.29 12.10
C CYS A 328 -8.19 -13.37 11.15
N VAL A 329 -7.62 -14.58 11.01
CA VAL A 329 -6.65 -14.87 9.96
C VAL A 329 -7.41 -15.51 8.80
N PHE A 330 -7.36 -14.89 7.63
CA PHE A 330 -7.97 -15.41 6.41
C PHE A 330 -6.94 -15.42 5.29
N GLN A 331 -6.67 -16.59 4.73
CA GLN A 331 -5.65 -16.79 3.67
C GLN A 331 -4.29 -16.17 4.04
N SER A 332 -3.79 -16.51 5.23
CA SER A 332 -2.52 -16.01 5.77
C SER A 332 -2.44 -14.48 5.91
N LYS A 333 -3.59 -13.80 5.90
CA LYS A 333 -3.70 -12.37 6.17
C LYS A 333 -4.51 -12.15 7.43
N SER A 334 -3.86 -11.57 8.43
CA SER A 334 -4.54 -11.11 9.64
C SER A 334 -5.40 -9.90 9.31
N LYS A 335 -6.66 -9.97 9.71
CA LYS A 335 -7.66 -8.91 9.64
C LYS A 335 -8.09 -8.61 11.06
N GLY A 336 -8.31 -7.35 11.39
CA GLY A 336 -8.70 -6.94 12.74
C GLY A 336 -7.99 -5.67 13.14
N TRP A 337 -8.63 -4.86 13.99
CA TRP A 337 -7.99 -3.65 14.49
C TRP A 337 -6.81 -4.00 15.40
N LEU A 338 -6.97 -4.94 16.33
CA LEU A 338 -5.89 -5.37 17.24
C LEU A 338 -4.75 -6.08 16.51
N TYR A 339 -5.02 -6.92 15.50
CA TYR A 339 -3.96 -7.50 14.69
C TYR A 339 -3.13 -6.43 13.97
N PHE A 340 -3.77 -5.36 13.49
CA PHE A 340 -3.01 -4.27 12.87
C PHE A 340 -2.24 -3.47 13.91
N PHE A 341 -2.83 -3.23 15.08
CA PHE A 341 -2.31 -2.41 16.17
C PHE A 341 -1.69 -3.24 17.32
N SER A 342 -1.06 -4.37 16.99
CA SER A 342 -0.49 -5.31 17.96
C SER A 342 0.57 -4.69 18.87
N GLU A 343 1.29 -3.69 18.34
CA GLU A 343 2.41 -3.03 19.01
C GLU A 343 2.00 -1.90 19.98
N ILE A 344 0.70 -1.72 20.26
CA ILE A 344 0.27 -0.72 21.26
C ILE A 344 0.69 -1.17 22.65
N ASN A 345 1.40 -0.28 23.37
CA ASN A 345 1.67 -0.42 24.80
C ASN A 345 1.03 0.70 25.65
N ASP A 346 0.24 1.57 25.01
CA ASP A 346 -0.58 2.59 25.69
C ASP A 346 -1.80 1.98 26.39
N ILE A 347 -1.60 1.53 27.62
CA ILE A 347 -2.62 0.91 28.47
C ILE A 347 -3.83 1.84 28.68
N THR A 348 -3.61 3.16 28.76
CA THR A 348 -4.71 4.14 28.91
C THR A 348 -5.67 4.11 27.73
N LEU A 349 -5.14 4.01 26.50
CA LEU A 349 -5.96 3.87 25.30
C LEU A 349 -6.75 2.55 25.33
N LEU A 350 -6.10 1.44 25.67
CA LEU A 350 -6.74 0.12 25.73
C LEU A 350 -7.90 0.09 26.74
N HIS A 351 -7.72 0.67 27.94
CA HIS A 351 -8.81 0.81 28.90
C HIS A 351 -9.94 1.71 28.39
N SER A 352 -9.62 2.80 27.68
CA SER A 352 -10.65 3.68 27.11
C SER A 352 -11.51 2.96 26.07
N LEU A 353 -10.94 2.00 25.33
CA LEU A 353 -11.65 1.16 24.37
C LEU A 353 -12.50 0.09 25.06
N GLY A 354 -12.00 -0.51 26.15
CA GLY A 354 -12.77 -1.46 26.96
C GLY A 354 -13.96 -0.81 27.68
N LYS A 355 -13.90 0.50 27.95
CA LYS A 355 -14.98 1.29 28.56
C LYS A 355 -16.08 1.72 27.59
N VAL A 356 -16.06 1.29 26.32
CA VAL A 356 -17.18 1.53 25.40
C VAL A 356 -18.42 0.79 25.92
N ARG A 357 -19.13 1.46 26.84
CA ARG A 357 -20.39 1.02 27.40
C ARG A 357 -21.44 1.11 26.31
N ILE A 358 -22.00 -0.04 25.96
CA ILE A 358 -23.36 -0.07 25.44
C ILE A 358 -24.22 0.44 26.59
N SER A 359 -25.07 1.43 26.31
CA SER A 359 -26.15 1.80 27.21
C SER A 359 -27.00 0.55 27.49
N GLY A 360 -26.74 -0.07 28.64
CA GLY A 360 -27.36 -1.32 29.10
C GLY A 360 -26.53 -2.56 28.75
N GLU A 361 -25.94 -3.17 29.78
CA GLU A 361 -25.32 -4.50 29.84
C GLU A 361 -23.85 -4.65 29.37
N ILE A 362 -23.07 -5.21 30.30
CA ILE A 362 -21.64 -5.49 30.26
C ILE A 362 -21.45 -6.86 29.61
N LEU A 363 -20.55 -6.99 28.63
CA LEU A 363 -20.20 -8.27 28.01
C LEU A 363 -18.71 -8.61 28.04
N LEU A 364 -17.94 -8.02 28.97
CA LEU A 364 -16.56 -8.46 29.21
C LEU A 364 -16.31 -8.54 30.71
N GLY A 365 -16.66 -9.69 31.27
CA GLY A 365 -16.16 -10.23 32.53
C GLY A 365 -15.34 -11.47 32.23
#